data_AF-A0A5Q0UQ67-F1
#
_entry.id   AF-A0A5Q0UQ67-F1
#
_cell.length_a   1.000
_cell.length_b   1.000
_cell.length_c   1.000
_cell.angle_alpha   90.00
_cell.angle_beta   90.00
_cell.angle_gamma   90.00
#
_symmetry.space_group_name_H-M   'P 1'
#
loop_
_entity.id
_entity.type
_entity.pdbx_description
1 polymer ?
#
loop_
_entity_poly.entity_id
_entity_poly.type
_entity_poly.pdbx_seq_one_letter_code
_entity_poly.pdbx_strand_id
1 'polypeptide(L)'
;MPSTNQSASGRTRETFPKIRGDVGEDPARWLDWSILGDEGREKLVRTRIDSIDSIEVIRAWIGVERALERGDDGGPREAVINALEQRERRLNEIGERPERLQQRDDPRDLAPVECSYPDRDDIDEASDRSTYSSTRTFGPLRERYTHLFEDGPSADESGQTGTIAADGGSDE
;
A
#
# COMPACT_ATOMS: atom_id res chain seq x y z
N MET A 1 37.84 6.55 7.67
CA MET A 1 37.61 7.52 6.58
C MET A 1 36.11 7.82 6.55
N PRO A 2 35.64 8.99 7.00
CA PRO A 2 34.23 9.34 6.80
C PRO A 2 34.03 9.66 5.31
N SER A 3 33.08 8.99 4.68
CA SER A 3 32.73 9.22 3.28
C SER A 3 31.96 10.55 3.18
N THR A 4 32.57 11.54 2.55
CA THR A 4 31.93 12.81 2.18
C THR A 4 31.01 12.56 1.00
N ASN A 5 29.76 12.19 1.26
CA ASN A 5 28.71 12.21 0.25
C ASN A 5 28.20 13.65 0.11
N GLN A 6 28.96 14.50 -0.60
CA GLN A 6 28.52 15.84 -0.98
C GLN A 6 28.54 16.00 -2.50
N SER A 7 27.35 15.91 -3.08
CA SER A 7 27.01 16.54 -4.36
C SER A 7 25.54 16.92 -4.36
N ALA A 8 25.18 17.89 -3.53
CA ALA A 8 23.93 18.64 -3.69
C ALA A 8 24.30 20.00 -4.30
N SER A 9 24.11 20.14 -5.61
CA SER A 9 24.21 21.43 -6.30
C SER A 9 23.41 22.50 -5.55
N GLY A 10 24.10 23.59 -5.18
CA GLY A 10 23.64 24.61 -4.25
C GLY A 10 22.50 25.50 -4.74
N ARG A 11 21.30 24.94 -4.89
CA ARG A 11 20.06 25.73 -4.99
C ARG A 11 19.18 25.43 -3.78
N THR A 12 18.90 26.46 -2.99
CA THR A 12 17.95 26.36 -1.88
C THR A 12 16.57 26.04 -2.45
N ARG A 13 16.03 24.87 -2.08
CA ARG A 13 14.67 24.48 -2.44
C ARG A 13 13.69 25.52 -1.92
N GLU A 14 12.74 25.91 -2.73
CA GLU A 14 11.60 26.70 -2.28
C GLU A 14 10.76 25.90 -1.27
N THR A 15 10.22 26.58 -0.26
CA THR A 15 9.48 25.93 0.83
C THR A 15 8.22 26.70 1.14
N PHE A 16 7.16 25.95 1.47
CA PHE A 16 5.85 26.52 1.79
C PHE A 16 5.50 26.19 3.25
N PRO A 17 6.06 26.93 4.24
CA PRO A 17 5.92 26.59 5.66
C PRO A 17 4.48 26.68 6.16
N LYS A 18 3.66 27.58 5.59
CA LYS A 18 2.21 27.67 5.92
C LYS A 18 1.48 26.40 5.49
N ILE A 19 1.63 26.01 4.22
CA ILE A 19 1.06 24.76 3.68
C ILE A 19 1.52 23.56 4.52
N ARG A 20 2.80 23.50 4.88
CA ARG A 20 3.30 22.44 5.78
C ARG A 20 2.59 22.41 7.14
N GLY A 21 2.26 23.57 7.69
CA GLY A 21 1.48 23.68 8.93
C GLY A 21 0.04 23.20 8.75
N ASP A 22 -0.58 23.53 7.61
CA ASP A 22 -1.99 23.24 7.34
C ASP A 22 -2.22 21.78 6.96
N VAL A 23 -1.40 21.21 6.06
CA VAL A 23 -1.59 19.84 5.52
C VAL A 23 -0.56 18.83 6.05
N GLY A 24 0.33 19.25 6.94
CA GLY A 24 1.36 18.40 7.56
C GLY A 24 2.57 18.07 6.69
N GLU A 25 2.59 18.50 5.42
CA GLU A 25 3.67 18.24 4.47
C GLU A 25 3.94 19.46 3.57
N ASP A 26 5.20 19.63 3.14
CA ASP A 26 5.60 20.64 2.15
C ASP A 26 5.64 20.02 0.74
N PRO A 27 4.68 20.29 -0.16
CA PRO A 27 4.62 19.68 -1.48
C PRO A 27 5.85 20.00 -2.35
N ALA A 28 6.47 21.15 -2.14
CA ALA A 28 7.68 21.55 -2.87
C ALA A 28 8.85 20.59 -2.66
N ARG A 29 8.83 19.79 -1.58
CA ARG A 29 9.79 18.69 -1.36
C ARG A 29 9.79 17.66 -2.48
N TRP A 30 8.62 17.35 -3.04
CA TRP A 30 8.44 16.35 -4.07
C TRP A 30 8.47 16.96 -5.47
N LEU A 31 8.01 18.20 -5.58
CA LEU A 31 7.92 18.93 -6.84
C LEU A 31 9.25 19.59 -7.24
N ASP A 32 10.34 19.28 -6.54
CA ASP A 32 11.61 19.93 -6.78
C ASP A 32 12.21 19.59 -8.16
N TRP A 33 12.94 20.56 -8.75
CA TRP A 33 13.34 20.56 -10.17
C TRP A 33 14.40 19.48 -10.53
N SER A 34 14.82 18.65 -9.57
CA SER A 34 15.68 17.47 -9.78
C SER A 34 14.95 16.13 -9.64
N ILE A 35 13.67 16.14 -9.27
CA ILE A 35 12.88 14.92 -9.04
C ILE A 35 12.12 14.50 -10.30
N LEU A 36 11.76 15.45 -11.17
CA LEU A 36 10.88 15.17 -12.30
C LEU A 36 11.59 15.06 -13.66
N GLY A 37 12.92 14.95 -13.66
CA GLY A 37 13.76 14.61 -14.84
C GLY A 37 14.45 13.25 -14.74
N ASP A 38 14.16 12.50 -13.67
CA ASP A 38 14.67 11.14 -13.41
C ASP A 38 13.43 10.22 -13.31
N GLU A 39 13.32 9.23 -14.20
CA GLU A 39 12.17 8.34 -14.30
C GLU A 39 11.81 7.68 -12.96
N GLY A 40 12.81 7.31 -12.16
CA GLY A 40 12.60 6.69 -10.86
C GLY A 40 11.94 7.64 -9.86
N ARG A 41 12.30 8.92 -9.92
CA ARG A 41 11.80 9.96 -9.05
C ARG A 41 10.43 10.50 -9.50
N GLU A 42 10.17 10.56 -10.79
CA GLU A 42 8.83 10.83 -11.32
C GLU A 42 7.82 9.79 -10.80
N LYS A 43 8.20 8.51 -10.83
CA LYS A 43 7.38 7.43 -10.27
C LYS A 43 7.10 7.64 -8.78
N LEU A 44 8.05 8.15 -8.00
CA LEU A 44 7.84 8.47 -6.59
C LEU A 44 6.83 9.61 -6.40
N VAL A 45 6.88 10.65 -7.22
CA VAL A 45 5.90 11.75 -7.17
C VAL A 45 4.51 11.25 -7.51
N ARG A 46 4.36 10.45 -8.57
CA ARG A 46 3.07 9.84 -8.94
C ARG A 46 2.53 8.94 -7.82
N THR A 47 3.37 8.06 -7.28
CA THR A 47 3.00 7.20 -6.14
C THR A 47 2.58 8.03 -4.92
N ARG A 48 3.26 9.17 -4.69
CA ARG A 48 2.89 10.07 -3.60
C ARG A 48 1.53 10.71 -3.85
N ILE A 49 1.26 11.21 -5.06
CA ILE A 49 -0.04 11.75 -5.45
C ILE A 49 -1.15 10.71 -5.25
N ASP A 50 -0.93 9.47 -5.68
CA ASP A 50 -1.88 8.37 -5.53
C ASP A 50 -2.20 8.06 -4.06
N SER A 51 -1.21 8.24 -3.17
CA SER A 51 -1.38 8.03 -1.73
C SER A 51 -2.08 9.19 -0.99
N ILE A 52 -2.40 10.29 -1.65
CA ILE A 52 -3.13 11.40 -1.02
C ILE A 52 -4.59 10.99 -0.88
N ASP A 53 -5.10 10.99 0.35
CA ASP A 53 -6.47 10.56 0.68
C ASP A 53 -7.41 11.71 1.06
N SER A 54 -6.95 12.97 0.92
CA SER A 54 -7.74 14.17 1.18
C SER A 54 -7.64 15.19 0.03
N ILE A 55 -8.80 15.70 -0.38
CA ILE A 55 -9.02 16.74 -1.37
C ILE A 55 -8.34 18.05 -0.96
N GLU A 56 -8.38 18.43 0.33
CA GLU A 56 -7.70 19.63 0.83
C GLU A 56 -6.20 19.56 0.55
N VAL A 57 -5.60 18.41 0.83
CA VAL A 57 -4.17 18.15 0.55
C VAL A 57 -3.89 18.24 -0.96
N ILE A 58 -4.75 17.67 -1.80
CA ILE A 58 -4.58 17.76 -3.27
C ILE A 58 -4.64 19.22 -3.73
N ARG A 59 -5.58 20.01 -3.25
CA ARG A 59 -5.72 21.43 -3.63
C ARG A 59 -4.52 22.25 -3.17
N ALA A 60 -3.98 21.96 -1.99
CA ALA A 60 -2.73 22.57 -1.53
C ALA A 60 -1.55 22.22 -2.45
N TRP A 61 -1.45 20.96 -2.89
CA TRP A 61 -0.44 20.53 -3.87
C TRP A 61 -0.58 21.24 -5.22
N ILE A 62 -1.81 21.39 -5.72
CA ILE A 62 -2.09 22.16 -6.96
C ILE A 62 -1.66 23.62 -6.80
N GLY A 63 -1.98 24.24 -5.65
CA GLY A 63 -1.57 25.60 -5.35
C GLY A 63 -0.05 25.77 -5.32
N VAL A 64 0.67 24.82 -4.73
CA VAL A 64 2.14 24.83 -4.71
C VAL A 64 2.72 24.64 -6.11
N GLU A 65 2.25 23.67 -6.90
CA GLU A 65 2.75 23.48 -8.27
C GLU A 65 2.53 24.71 -9.15
N ARG A 66 1.39 25.40 -8.99
CA ARG A 66 1.12 26.68 -9.66
C ARG A 66 2.04 27.79 -9.21
N ALA A 67 2.34 27.89 -7.92
CA ALA A 67 3.25 28.90 -7.37
C ALA A 67 4.71 28.68 -7.79
N LEU A 68 5.08 27.43 -8.07
CA LEU A 68 6.45 27.09 -8.48
C LEU A 68 6.77 27.54 -9.91
N GLU A 69 5.79 27.64 -10.82
CA GLU A 69 5.98 28.15 -12.19
C GLU A 69 7.11 27.41 -12.97
N ARG A 70 7.18 26.08 -12.83
CA ARG A 70 8.32 25.22 -13.26
C ARG A 70 8.13 24.46 -14.58
N GLY A 71 7.00 24.62 -15.24
CA GLY A 71 6.68 24.05 -16.54
C GLY A 71 7.45 24.71 -17.67
N ASP A 72 7.41 24.09 -18.85
CA ASP A 72 8.19 24.54 -20.01
C ASP A 72 7.85 25.97 -20.45
N ASP A 73 6.61 26.41 -20.23
CA ASP A 73 6.13 27.77 -20.50
C ASP A 73 6.24 28.74 -19.30
N GLY A 74 6.94 28.36 -18.23
CA GLY A 74 6.95 29.11 -16.97
C GLY A 74 5.63 29.05 -16.20
N GLY A 75 4.77 28.07 -16.50
CA GLY A 75 3.54 27.76 -15.77
C GLY A 75 3.68 26.52 -14.87
N PRO A 76 2.61 25.95 -14.30
CA PRO A 76 2.67 24.64 -13.66
C PRO A 76 2.94 23.53 -14.67
N ARG A 77 3.53 22.40 -14.24
CA ARG A 77 3.66 21.24 -15.13
C ARG A 77 2.31 20.55 -15.32
N GLU A 78 1.82 20.54 -16.55
CA GLU A 78 0.51 19.97 -16.89
C GLU A 78 0.37 18.51 -16.46
N ALA A 79 1.42 17.69 -16.62
CA ALA A 79 1.39 16.29 -16.22
C ALA A 79 1.12 16.10 -14.71
N VAL A 80 1.71 16.95 -13.86
CA VAL A 80 1.51 16.92 -12.41
C VAL A 80 0.10 17.38 -12.05
N ILE A 81 -0.35 18.49 -12.64
CA ILE A 81 -1.70 19.01 -12.44
C ILE A 81 -2.74 17.97 -12.85
N ASN A 82 -2.61 17.38 -14.02
CA ASN A 82 -3.51 16.34 -14.52
C ASN A 82 -3.56 15.12 -13.59
N ALA A 83 -2.43 14.72 -12.99
CA ALA A 83 -2.39 13.62 -12.02
C ALA A 83 -3.13 13.98 -10.72
N LEU A 84 -2.93 15.20 -10.21
CA LEU A 84 -3.62 15.70 -9.02
C LEU A 84 -5.13 15.81 -9.25
N GLU A 85 -5.57 16.34 -10.39
CA GLU A 85 -6.98 16.46 -10.74
C GLU A 85 -7.66 15.10 -11.00
N GLN A 86 -6.93 14.13 -11.57
CA GLN A 86 -7.41 12.75 -11.66
C GLN A 86 -7.62 12.14 -10.27
N ARG A 87 -6.68 12.37 -9.35
CA ARG A 87 -6.82 11.89 -7.97
C ARG A 87 -7.97 12.58 -7.23
N GLU A 88 -8.15 13.90 -7.41
CA GLU A 88 -9.28 14.64 -6.84
C GLU A 88 -10.61 14.07 -7.33
N ARG A 89 -10.76 13.82 -8.63
CA ARG A 89 -11.96 13.17 -9.18
C ARG A 89 -12.20 11.80 -8.54
N ARG A 90 -11.16 10.98 -8.44
CA ARG A 90 -11.26 9.66 -7.79
C ARG A 90 -11.71 9.78 -6.32
N LEU A 91 -11.20 10.74 -5.56
CA LEU A 91 -11.65 10.97 -4.17
C LEU A 91 -13.09 11.48 -4.08
N ASN A 92 -13.54 12.30 -5.03
CA ASN A 92 -14.95 12.69 -5.10
C ASN A 92 -15.86 11.50 -5.41
N GLU A 93 -15.40 10.52 -6.17
CA GLU A 93 -16.15 9.30 -6.49
C GLU A 93 -16.20 8.29 -5.34
N ILE A 94 -15.06 8.01 -4.69
CA ILE A 94 -14.95 6.94 -3.67
C ILE A 94 -15.05 7.46 -2.23
N GLY A 95 -15.01 8.78 -2.04
CA GLY A 95 -14.88 9.44 -0.74
C GLY A 95 -13.43 9.58 -0.26
N GLU A 96 -13.23 10.51 0.69
CA GLU A 96 -11.95 10.68 1.40
C GLU A 96 -11.79 9.61 2.48
N ARG A 97 -10.53 9.30 2.82
CA ARG A 97 -10.25 8.44 3.98
C ARG A 97 -10.45 9.26 5.25
N PRO A 98 -11.22 8.78 6.24
CA PRO A 98 -11.34 9.46 7.51
C PRO A 98 -9.99 9.47 8.24
N GLU A 99 -9.70 10.57 8.96
CA GLU A 99 -8.47 10.74 9.75
C GLU A 99 -8.22 9.57 10.70
N ARG A 100 -9.30 9.05 11.29
CA ARG A 100 -9.28 7.85 12.12
C ARG A 100 -10.28 6.84 11.59
N LEU A 101 -9.82 5.60 11.37
CA LEU A 101 -10.74 4.50 11.16
C LEU A 101 -11.59 4.35 12.42
N GLN A 102 -12.90 4.28 12.24
CA GLN A 102 -13.80 4.01 13.35
C GLN A 102 -13.42 2.65 13.95
N GLN A 103 -13.39 2.60 15.29
CA GLN A 103 -13.31 1.31 15.96
C GLN A 103 -14.52 0.50 15.51
N ARG A 104 -14.28 -0.71 15.06
CA ARG A 104 -15.38 -1.56 14.64
C ARG A 104 -16.07 -2.09 15.89
N ASP A 105 -17.38 -1.90 15.96
CA ASP A 105 -18.19 -2.37 17.09
C ASP A 105 -18.34 -3.89 17.07
N ASP A 106 -18.39 -4.48 15.87
CA ASP A 106 -18.55 -5.92 15.69
C ASP A 106 -17.22 -6.70 15.68
N PRO A 107 -17.18 -7.94 16.18
CA PRO A 107 -16.04 -8.85 16.03
C PRO A 107 -15.81 -9.24 14.56
N ARG A 108 -14.57 -9.63 14.20
CA ARG A 108 -14.26 -9.89 12.78
C ARG A 108 -14.83 -11.25 12.45
N ASP A 109 -15.57 -11.36 11.35
CA ASP A 109 -15.89 -12.64 10.72
C ASP A 109 -14.64 -13.18 10.00
N LEU A 110 -13.57 -13.40 10.77
CA LEU A 110 -12.38 -14.09 10.30
C LEU A 110 -12.50 -15.55 10.68
N ALA A 111 -12.07 -16.42 9.76
CA ALA A 111 -11.90 -17.82 10.07
C ALA A 111 -10.93 -17.96 11.26
N PRO A 112 -11.18 -18.90 12.19
CA PRO A 112 -10.20 -19.22 13.23
C PRO A 112 -8.89 -19.62 12.55
N VAL A 113 -7.81 -18.93 12.93
CA VAL A 113 -6.48 -19.20 12.41
C VAL A 113 -5.89 -20.34 13.23
N GLU A 114 -5.55 -21.44 12.57
CA GLU A 114 -4.71 -22.49 13.15
C GLU A 114 -3.24 -22.07 12.97
N CYS A 115 -2.59 -21.70 14.07
CA CYS A 115 -1.15 -21.48 14.10
C CYS A 115 -0.47 -22.80 14.50
N SER A 116 0.17 -23.48 13.54
CA SER A 116 1.13 -24.54 13.86
C SER A 116 2.52 -23.94 13.94
N TYR A 117 3.19 -24.07 15.07
CA TYR A 117 4.61 -23.78 15.16
C TYR A 117 5.41 -24.99 14.66
N PRO A 118 6.45 -24.80 13.84
CA PRO A 118 7.38 -25.89 13.57
C PRO A 118 8.02 -26.29 14.90
N ASP A 119 8.21 -27.59 15.11
CA ASP A 119 9.01 -28.08 16.23
C ASP A 119 10.40 -27.45 16.11
N ARG A 120 10.77 -26.66 17.11
CA ARG A 120 12.11 -26.11 17.23
C ARG A 120 12.89 -26.93 18.24
N ASP A 121 14.13 -27.25 17.90
CA ASP A 121 15.02 -28.08 18.71
C ASP A 121 15.38 -27.45 20.07
N ASP A 122 14.98 -26.20 20.32
CA ASP A 122 15.21 -25.46 21.56
C ASP A 122 14.00 -25.41 22.51
N ILE A 123 12.90 -26.11 22.21
CA ILE A 123 11.67 -26.13 23.02
C ILE A 123 11.28 -27.57 23.37
N ASP A 124 11.60 -28.00 24.60
CA ASP A 124 11.47 -29.38 25.04
C ASP A 124 10.09 -29.76 25.63
N GLU A 125 9.34 -28.80 26.19
CA GLU A 125 8.11 -29.09 26.95
C GLU A 125 6.80 -28.71 26.24
N ALA A 126 5.77 -29.57 26.35
CA ALA A 126 4.45 -29.36 25.75
C ALA A 126 3.60 -28.29 26.48
N SER A 127 3.87 -28.02 27.76
CA SER A 127 3.21 -26.97 28.56
C SER A 127 3.53 -25.56 28.06
N ASP A 128 4.72 -25.35 27.51
CA ASP A 128 5.14 -24.11 26.86
C ASP A 128 4.42 -23.89 25.52
N ARG A 129 3.68 -24.89 25.05
CA ARG A 129 2.87 -24.89 23.82
C ARG A 129 1.36 -24.74 24.09
N SER A 130 0.94 -24.48 25.34
CA SER A 130 -0.47 -24.53 25.74
C SER A 130 -1.32 -23.42 25.08
N THR A 131 -2.39 -23.83 24.40
CA THR A 131 -3.30 -22.98 23.64
C THR A 131 -4.70 -22.98 24.26
N TYR A 132 -5.34 -21.81 24.23
CA TYR A 132 -6.77 -21.65 24.48
C TYR A 132 -7.56 -22.19 23.28
N SER A 133 -8.46 -23.16 23.51
CA SER A 133 -9.33 -23.76 22.49
C SER A 133 -10.79 -23.42 22.80
N SER A 134 -11.47 -22.69 21.91
CA SER A 134 -12.92 -22.59 21.93
C SER A 134 -13.52 -23.57 20.93
N THR A 135 -14.45 -24.41 21.38
CA THR A 135 -15.19 -25.36 20.54
C THR A 135 -15.90 -24.65 19.37
N ARG A 136 -15.66 -25.14 18.13
CA ARG A 136 -16.26 -24.59 16.90
C ARG A 136 -17.79 -24.67 16.97
N THR A 137 -18.46 -23.56 16.67
CA THR A 137 -19.94 -23.48 16.60
C THR A 137 -20.48 -23.55 15.16
N PHE A 138 -19.64 -23.45 14.11
CA PHE A 138 -20.12 -23.32 12.72
C PHE A 138 -19.68 -24.46 11.79
N GLY A 139 -20.60 -24.83 10.88
CA GLY A 139 -20.44 -25.85 9.83
C GLY A 139 -19.49 -25.44 8.68
N PRO A 140 -19.30 -26.35 7.70
CA PRO A 140 -18.28 -26.23 6.65
C PRO A 140 -18.45 -25.01 5.73
N LEU A 141 -17.33 -24.52 5.21
CA LEU A 141 -17.23 -23.25 4.46
C LEU A 141 -18.10 -23.20 3.19
N ARG A 142 -18.25 -24.35 2.51
CA ARG A 142 -19.10 -24.51 1.32
C ARG A 142 -20.58 -24.23 1.63
N GLU A 143 -21.02 -24.51 2.85
CA GLU A 143 -22.40 -24.24 3.27
C GLU A 143 -22.64 -22.74 3.54
N ARG A 144 -21.58 -21.99 3.87
CA ARG A 144 -21.68 -20.55 4.20
C ARG A 144 -21.50 -19.62 3.00
N TYR A 145 -20.71 -20.03 2.00
CA TYR A 145 -20.43 -19.19 0.83
C TYR A 145 -20.64 -19.97 -0.47
N THR A 146 -21.87 -20.37 -0.73
CA THR A 146 -22.24 -21.15 -1.93
C THR A 146 -21.76 -20.49 -3.22
N HIS A 147 -21.93 -19.16 -3.34
CA HIS A 147 -21.56 -18.37 -4.52
C HIS A 147 -20.05 -18.32 -4.84
N LEU A 148 -19.17 -18.66 -3.90
CA LEU A 148 -17.73 -18.75 -4.14
C LEU A 148 -17.32 -20.11 -4.73
N PHE A 149 -18.19 -21.11 -4.64
CA PHE A 149 -17.94 -22.49 -5.06
C PHE A 149 -19.00 -22.99 -6.03
N GLU A 150 -19.81 -22.10 -6.62
CA GLU A 150 -20.69 -22.45 -7.72
C GLU A 150 -19.83 -22.91 -8.91
N ASP A 151 -20.19 -24.07 -9.47
CA ASP A 151 -19.49 -24.76 -10.57
C ASP A 151 -19.56 -23.95 -11.87
N GLY A 152 -18.78 -22.87 -11.94
CA GLY A 152 -18.42 -22.21 -13.18
C GLY A 152 -17.41 -23.06 -13.96
N PRO A 153 -17.24 -22.85 -15.28
CA PRO A 153 -16.40 -23.69 -16.14
C PRO A 153 -14.90 -23.71 -15.78
N SER A 154 -14.46 -22.95 -14.77
CA SER A 154 -13.10 -22.98 -14.20
C SER A 154 -12.95 -23.89 -12.97
N ALA A 155 -14.04 -24.50 -12.47
CA ALA A 155 -14.00 -25.38 -11.29
C ALA A 155 -13.25 -26.69 -11.57
N ASP A 156 -13.30 -27.19 -12.81
CA ASP A 156 -12.60 -28.42 -13.22
C ASP A 156 -11.08 -28.26 -13.32
N GLU A 157 -10.55 -27.04 -13.48
CA GLU A 157 -9.09 -26.81 -13.57
C GLU A 157 -8.40 -26.74 -12.20
N SER A 158 -9.12 -26.38 -11.14
CA SER A 158 -8.53 -26.29 -9.79
C SER A 158 -8.51 -27.63 -9.03
N GLY A 159 -9.11 -28.68 -9.59
CA GLY A 159 -9.13 -30.03 -9.02
C GLY A 159 -7.89 -30.88 -9.34
N GLN A 160 -7.00 -30.44 -10.22
CA GLN A 160 -5.79 -31.17 -10.60
C GLN A 160 -4.51 -30.61 -9.98
N THR A 161 -4.44 -30.52 -8.65
CA THR A 161 -3.14 -30.72 -7.96
C THR A 161 -2.97 -32.21 -7.69
N GLY A 162 -2.98 -33.00 -8.77
CA GLY A 162 -2.71 -34.42 -8.73
C GLY A 162 -1.20 -34.67 -8.66
N THR A 163 -0.78 -35.34 -7.59
CA THR A 163 0.46 -36.13 -7.49
C THR A 163 1.77 -35.41 -7.84
N ILE A 164 2.43 -34.84 -6.84
CA ILE A 164 3.87 -34.56 -6.89
C ILE A 164 4.59 -35.92 -6.90
N ALA A 165 5.22 -36.26 -8.02
CA ALA A 165 6.08 -37.43 -8.14
C ALA A 165 7.33 -37.24 -7.26
N ALA A 166 7.48 -38.08 -6.24
CA ALA A 166 8.74 -38.25 -5.52
C ALA A 166 9.42 -39.51 -6.07
N ASP A 167 10.16 -39.36 -7.16
CA ASP A 167 11.13 -40.36 -7.63
C ASP A 167 12.53 -39.79 -7.44
N GLY A 168 13.05 -39.98 -6.22
CA GLY A 168 14.45 -39.78 -5.88
C GLY A 168 15.13 -41.14 -5.94
N GLY A 169 16.03 -41.30 -6.91
CA GLY A 169 16.77 -42.54 -7.16
C GLY A 169 17.49 -43.09 -5.92
N SER A 170 17.44 -44.41 -5.78
CA SER A 170 18.26 -45.18 -4.87
C SER A 170 19.34 -45.88 -5.68
N ASP A 171 20.60 -45.54 -5.41
CA ASP A 171 21.78 -46.30 -5.80
C ASP A 171 21.73 -47.71 -5.20
N GLU A 172 21.91 -48.74 -6.04
CA GLU A 172 22.77 -49.92 -5.81
C GLU A 172 23.01 -50.68 -7.13
#